data_AF-A0A920SM16-F1
#
_entry.id   AF-A0A920SM16-F1
#
_cell.length_a   1.000
_cell.length_b   1.000
_cell.length_c   1.000
_cell.angle_alpha   90.00
_cell.angle_beta   90.00
_cell.angle_gamma   90.00
#
_symmetry.space_group_name_H-M   'P 1'
#
loop_
_entity.id
_entity.type
_entity.pdbx_description
1 polymer ?
#
loop_
_entity_poly.entity_id
_entity_poly.type
_entity_poly.pdbx_seq_one_letter_code
_entity_poly.pdbx_strand_id
1 'polypeptide(L)'
;MTTREGVFVGGDAAWGPENIIWAVEHGHQAAISIHNYCRGVPVTDRPPYGMNLVSTKMGIHEWRYSNDYDPALRTEMRYADLEKRLSDMKIEAELGFDLKETVREVERCLNCDIQTDFQPTFVLSVMRVLMCVR
;
A
#
# COMPACT_ATOMS: atom_id res chain seq x y z
N MET A 1 18.53 7.85 18.70
CA MET A 1 19.50 7.05 19.48
C MET A 1 19.05 7.10 20.93
N THR A 2 19.09 5.97 21.64
CA THR A 2 18.75 5.96 23.07
C THR A 2 19.94 6.41 23.92
N THR A 3 19.78 6.44 25.25
CA THR A 3 20.88 6.67 26.18
C THR A 3 21.91 5.53 26.18
N ARG A 4 21.55 4.32 25.73
CA ARG A 4 22.50 3.23 25.50
C ARG A 4 23.10 3.33 24.10
N GLU A 5 24.42 3.35 24.05
CA GLU A 5 25.16 3.42 22.78
C GLU A 5 24.82 2.24 21.86
N GLY A 6 24.80 2.48 20.55
CA GLY A 6 24.46 1.48 19.54
C GLY A 6 23.00 1.04 19.51
N VAL A 7 22.12 1.59 20.36
CA VAL A 7 20.69 1.28 20.35
C VAL A 7 19.87 2.40 19.73
N PHE A 8 19.08 2.01 18.74
CA PHE A 8 18.15 2.86 17.99
C PHE A 8 16.74 2.32 18.16
N VAL A 9 15.76 3.22 18.26
CA VAL A 9 14.34 2.91 18.48
C VAL A 9 13.51 3.77 17.54
N GLY A 10 12.35 3.25 17.15
CA GLY A 10 11.41 3.91 16.25
C GLY A 10 10.00 3.34 16.40
N GLY A 11 9.01 4.04 15.83
CA GLY A 11 7.60 3.65 15.92
C GLY A 11 7.04 3.71 17.35
N ASP A 12 6.06 2.86 17.63
CA ASP A 12 5.32 2.86 18.88
C ASP A 12 6.20 2.59 20.10
N ALA A 13 7.29 1.84 19.93
CA ALA A 13 8.26 1.57 20.99
C ALA A 13 8.99 2.82 21.50
N ALA A 14 9.00 3.90 20.71
CA ALA A 14 9.71 5.14 21.05
C ALA A 14 8.76 6.29 21.44
N TRP A 15 7.60 6.42 20.78
CA TRP A 15 6.67 7.55 21.00
C TRP A 15 5.24 7.15 21.39
N GLY A 16 4.95 5.84 21.53
CA GLY A 16 3.60 5.36 21.73
C GLY A 16 2.81 5.26 20.42
N PRO A 17 1.55 4.81 20.48
CA PRO A 17 0.76 4.48 19.28
C PRO A 17 0.50 5.73 18.43
N GLU A 18 1.11 5.76 17.26
CA GLU A 18 0.96 6.80 16.24
C GLU A 18 0.37 6.20 14.94
N ASN A 19 0.14 7.04 13.93
CA ASN A 19 -0.25 6.53 12.63
C ASN A 19 0.88 5.72 11.96
N ILE A 20 0.50 4.83 11.03
CA ILE A 20 1.47 3.96 10.33
C ILE A 20 2.52 4.75 9.51
N ILE A 21 2.19 5.96 9.08
CA ILE A 21 3.10 6.83 8.33
C ILE A 21 4.28 7.24 9.23
N TRP A 22 4.01 7.61 10.49
CA TRP A 22 5.03 7.92 11.47
C TRP A 22 5.88 6.71 11.84
N ALA A 23 5.26 5.53 11.97
CA ALA A 23 6.02 4.30 12.21
C ALA A 23 7.05 4.03 11.10
N VAL A 24 6.64 4.19 9.83
CA VAL A 24 7.52 4.04 8.66
C VAL A 24 8.62 5.11 8.66
N GLU A 25 8.28 6.38 8.92
CA GLU A 25 9.26 7.47 8.96
C GLU A 25 10.30 7.26 10.07
N HIS A 26 9.87 6.87 11.27
CA HIS A 26 10.77 6.54 12.36
C HIS A 26 11.69 5.36 11.99
N GLY A 27 11.17 4.36 11.28
CA GLY A 27 11.96 3.26 10.73
C GLY A 27 13.05 3.74 9.77
N HIS A 28 12.70 4.63 8.83
CA HIS A 28 13.66 5.25 7.92
C HIS A 28 14.75 6.03 8.66
N GLN A 29 14.37 6.85 9.63
CA GLN A 29 15.33 7.63 10.41
C GLN A 29 16.22 6.73 11.28
N ALA A 30 15.69 5.65 11.84
CA ALA A 30 16.49 4.65 12.56
C ALA A 30 17.50 3.96 11.63
N ALA A 31 17.09 3.57 10.43
CA ALA A 31 17.96 2.92 9.45
C ALA A 31 19.15 3.80 9.03
N ILE A 32 18.92 5.09 8.75
CA ILE A 32 20.00 6.05 8.45
C ILE A 32 20.96 6.18 9.65
N SER A 33 20.41 6.25 10.87
CA SER A 33 21.21 6.35 12.10
C SER A 33 22.13 5.13 12.28
N ILE A 34 21.57 3.92 12.07
CA ILE A 34 22.30 2.66 12.18
C ILE A 34 23.40 2.60 11.12
N HIS A 35 23.08 2.96 9.87
CA HIS A 35 24.06 3.00 8.79
C HIS A 35 25.25 3.90 9.12
N ASN A 36 24.98 5.15 9.52
CA ASN A 36 26.04 6.10 9.86
C ASN A 36 26.88 5.62 11.04
N TYR A 37 26.23 5.08 12.08
CA TYR A 37 26.91 4.51 13.24
C TYR A 37 27.86 3.37 12.83
N CYS A 38 27.40 2.44 11.98
CA CYS A 38 28.24 1.36 11.46
C CYS A 38 29.39 1.84 10.56
N ARG A 39 29.24 3.00 9.91
CA ARG A 39 30.25 3.59 9.01
C ARG A 39 31.21 4.55 9.72
N GLY A 40 31.01 4.81 11.01
CA GLY A 40 31.80 5.80 11.76
C GLY A 40 31.56 7.24 11.31
N VAL A 41 30.43 7.52 10.65
CA VAL A 41 30.01 8.85 10.21
C VAL A 41 29.07 9.44 11.27
N PRO A 42 29.05 10.76 11.50
CA PRO A 42 28.10 11.37 12.43
C PRO A 42 26.65 10.98 12.13
N VAL A 43 25.90 10.58 13.16
CA VAL A 43 24.47 10.22 13.04
C VAL A 43 23.57 11.40 12.67
N THR A 44 24.10 12.62 12.78
CA THR A 44 23.48 13.89 12.37
C THR A 44 23.66 14.18 10.89
N ASP A 45 24.55 13.48 10.20
CA ASP A 45 24.75 13.62 8.76
C ASP A 45 23.60 12.92 8.02
N ARG A 46 22.62 13.69 7.57
CA ARG A 46 21.37 13.18 6.99
C ARG A 46 21.26 13.57 5.53
N PRO A 47 20.76 12.67 4.66
CA PRO A 47 20.39 13.06 3.31
C PRO A 47 19.30 14.14 3.34
N PRO A 48 19.24 15.01 2.32
CA PRO A 48 18.21 16.04 2.24
C PRO A 48 16.82 15.40 2.15
N TYR A 49 15.82 16.09 2.70
CA TYR A 49 14.43 15.67 2.57
C TYR A 49 14.04 15.59 1.10
N GLY A 50 13.59 14.41 0.68
CA GLY A 50 13.19 14.17 -0.69
C GLY A 50 13.07 12.68 -0.99
N MET A 51 12.60 12.39 -2.20
CA MET A 51 12.52 11.05 -2.74
C MET A 51 13.00 11.10 -4.20
N ASN A 52 13.79 10.10 -4.61
CA ASN A 52 14.18 9.95 -6.00
C ASN A 52 13.08 9.18 -6.73
N LEU A 53 12.14 9.91 -7.34
CA LEU A 53 11.17 9.31 -8.26
C LEU A 53 11.78 9.22 -9.65
N VAL A 54 11.98 7.98 -10.12
CA VAL A 54 12.40 7.74 -11.50
C VAL A 54 11.16 7.36 -12.30
N SER A 55 10.80 8.18 -13.28
CA SER A 55 9.71 7.84 -14.19
C SER A 55 10.15 6.68 -15.07
N THR A 56 9.44 5.56 -15.00
CA THR A 56 9.60 4.45 -15.94
C THR A 56 8.55 4.61 -17.03
N LYS A 57 8.99 4.94 -18.24
CA LYS A 57 8.10 5.01 -19.41
C LYS A 57 7.87 3.59 -19.92
N MET A 58 6.66 3.10 -19.71
CA MET A 58 6.24 1.80 -20.26
C MET A 58 6.13 1.90 -21.79
N GLY A 59 6.69 0.93 -22.51
CA GLY A 59 6.64 0.85 -23.98
C GLY A 59 5.23 0.51 -24.48
N ILE A 60 4.87 0.91 -25.71
CA ILE A 60 3.54 0.64 -26.31
C ILE A 60 3.17 -0.85 -26.27
N HIS A 61 4.15 -1.74 -26.40
CA HIS A 61 3.95 -3.19 -26.33
C HIS A 61 3.64 -3.69 -24.91
N GLU A 62 4.05 -2.97 -23.88
CA GLU A 62 3.80 -3.30 -22.48
C GLU A 62 2.35 -2.96 -22.08
N TRP A 63 1.66 -2.16 -22.88
CA TRP A 63 0.22 -1.87 -22.77
C TRP A 63 -0.67 -2.82 -23.58
N ARG A 64 -0.11 -3.93 -24.10
CA ARG A 64 -0.88 -4.94 -24.85
C ARG A 64 -1.51 -5.96 -23.90
N TYR A 65 -2.51 -5.52 -23.15
CA TYR A 65 -3.41 -6.39 -22.40
C TYR A 65 -4.86 -6.13 -22.82
N SER A 66 -5.78 -7.01 -22.42
CA SER A 66 -7.22 -6.79 -22.60
C SER A 66 -7.62 -5.54 -21.82
N ASN A 67 -7.91 -4.46 -22.53
CA ASN A 67 -8.19 -3.13 -21.97
C ASN A 67 -9.67 -2.74 -22.15
N ASP A 68 -10.55 -3.74 -22.04
CA ASP A 68 -11.99 -3.52 -22.13
C ASP A 68 -12.57 -3.24 -20.73
N TYR A 69 -13.49 -2.28 -20.68
CA TYR A 69 -14.22 -1.95 -19.46
C TYR A 69 -15.27 -3.03 -19.14
N ASP A 70 -15.25 -3.57 -17.93
CA ASP A 70 -16.28 -4.47 -17.41
C ASP A 70 -17.30 -3.69 -16.56
N PRO A 71 -18.57 -3.57 -17.00
CA PRO A 71 -19.62 -2.88 -16.25
C PRO A 71 -20.20 -3.71 -15.08
N ALA A 72 -19.77 -4.96 -14.89
CA ALA A 72 -20.27 -5.80 -13.82
C ALA A 72 -19.93 -5.23 -12.44
N LEU A 73 -20.84 -5.45 -11.48
CA LEU A 73 -20.58 -5.14 -10.08
C LEU A 73 -19.44 -6.02 -9.54
N ARG A 74 -18.74 -5.51 -8.54
CA ARG A 74 -17.70 -6.24 -7.83
C ARG A 74 -18.26 -7.54 -7.25
N THR A 75 -17.55 -8.64 -7.49
CA THR A 75 -17.87 -9.91 -6.85
C THR A 75 -17.59 -9.82 -5.35
N GLU A 76 -18.57 -10.16 -4.51
CA GLU A 76 -18.39 -10.14 -3.06
C GLU A 76 -17.41 -11.24 -2.62
N MET A 77 -16.52 -10.88 -1.69
CA MET A 77 -15.56 -11.83 -1.13
C MET A 77 -16.28 -12.88 -0.27
N ARG A 78 -15.91 -14.15 -0.45
CA ARG A 78 -16.41 -15.21 0.44
C ARG A 78 -15.58 -15.23 1.71
N TYR A 79 -16.26 -15.19 2.85
CA TYR A 79 -15.62 -15.24 4.15
C TYR A 79 -15.85 -16.60 4.83
N ALA A 80 -14.89 -17.04 5.64
CA ALA A 80 -15.10 -18.13 6.59
C ALA A 80 -16.20 -17.77 7.59
N ASP A 81 -16.67 -18.69 8.43
CA ASP A 81 -17.65 -18.33 9.47
C ASP A 81 -17.05 -17.36 10.51
N LEU A 82 -17.83 -16.39 11.01
CA LEU A 82 -17.31 -15.33 11.90
C LEU A 82 -16.86 -15.90 13.25
N GLU A 83 -17.63 -16.81 13.85
CA GLU A 83 -17.30 -17.39 15.15
C GLU A 83 -16.01 -18.22 15.06
N LYS A 84 -15.82 -18.92 13.93
CA LYS A 84 -14.58 -19.67 13.67
C LYS A 84 -13.38 -18.74 13.51
N ARG A 85 -13.51 -17.65 12.75
CA ARG A 85 -12.43 -16.65 12.55
C ARG A 85 -11.98 -16.01 13.87
N LEU A 86 -12.91 -15.77 14.79
CA LEU A 86 -12.58 -15.18 16.09
C LEU A 86 -11.98 -16.17 17.09
N SER A 87 -12.24 -17.47 16.92
CA SER A 87 -11.76 -18.51 17.83
C SER A 87 -10.38 -19.07 17.47
N ASP A 88 -9.97 -19.04 16.20
CA ASP A 88 -8.65 -19.48 15.76
C ASP A 88 -8.02 -18.50 14.75
N MET A 89 -6.90 -17.88 15.15
CA MET A 89 -6.13 -16.94 14.34
C MET A 89 -5.49 -17.58 13.10
N LYS A 90 -5.37 -18.91 13.05
CA LYS A 90 -4.82 -19.62 11.89
C LYS A 90 -5.83 -19.80 10.75
N ILE A 91 -7.11 -19.49 10.99
CA ILE A 91 -8.15 -19.61 9.99
C ILE A 91 -8.11 -18.39 9.08
N GLU A 92 -7.91 -18.62 7.78
CA GLU A 92 -8.00 -17.59 6.76
C GLU A 92 -9.40 -16.96 6.76
N ALA A 93 -9.44 -15.64 6.86
CA ALA A 93 -10.71 -14.92 6.92
C ALA A 93 -11.41 -14.88 5.56
N GLU A 94 -10.63 -14.68 4.50
CA GLU A 94 -11.07 -14.59 3.12
C GLU A 94 -10.80 -15.92 2.40
N LEU A 95 -11.86 -16.58 1.96
CA LEU A 95 -11.79 -17.86 1.25
C LEU A 95 -11.50 -17.69 -0.24
N GLY A 96 -11.48 -16.45 -0.72
CA GLY A 96 -11.13 -16.11 -2.10
C GLY A 96 -12.22 -16.43 -3.13
N PHE A 97 -11.84 -16.21 -4.39
CA PHE A 97 -12.68 -16.33 -5.57
C PHE A 97 -12.52 -17.69 -6.27
N ASP A 98 -13.51 -18.07 -7.07
CA ASP A 98 -13.37 -19.22 -7.96
C ASP A 98 -12.49 -18.80 -9.15
N LEU A 99 -12.09 -19.73 -10.00
CA LEU A 99 -11.19 -19.40 -11.11
C LEU A 99 -11.80 -18.34 -12.05
N LYS A 100 -13.12 -18.39 -12.31
CA LYS A 100 -13.78 -17.49 -13.27
C LYS A 100 -13.94 -16.09 -12.69
N GLU A 101 -14.36 -16.01 -11.43
CA GLU A 101 -14.42 -14.79 -10.63
C GLU A 101 -13.03 -14.17 -10.53
N THR A 102 -12.00 -14.97 -10.22
CA THR A 102 -10.61 -14.50 -10.13
C THR A 102 -10.14 -13.87 -11.43
N VAL A 103 -10.37 -14.53 -12.57
CA VAL A 103 -9.96 -13.99 -13.89
C VAL A 103 -10.66 -12.66 -14.15
N ARG A 104 -11.98 -12.56 -13.92
CA ARG A 104 -12.74 -11.33 -14.12
C ARG A 104 -12.26 -10.19 -13.20
N GLU A 105 -12.05 -10.48 -11.92
CA GLU A 105 -11.62 -9.50 -10.94
C GLU A 105 -10.18 -9.02 -11.20
N VAL A 106 -9.30 -9.90 -11.69
CA VAL A 106 -7.94 -9.57 -12.12
C VAL A 106 -7.96 -8.69 -13.36
N GLU A 107 -8.75 -9.03 -14.38
CA GLU A 107 -8.92 -8.19 -15.57
C GLU A 107 -9.42 -6.80 -15.19
N ARG A 108 -10.41 -6.68 -14.30
CA ARG A 108 -10.88 -5.37 -13.82
C ARG A 108 -9.81 -4.60 -13.03
N CYS A 109 -9.00 -5.30 -12.23
CA CYS A 109 -7.91 -4.67 -11.47
C CYS A 109 -6.82 -4.09 -12.40
N LEU A 110 -6.45 -4.84 -13.44
CA LEU A 110 -5.50 -4.38 -14.47
C LEU A 110 -6.02 -3.17 -15.26
N ASN A 111 -7.35 -3.06 -15.39
CA ASN A 111 -8.06 -2.01 -16.12
C ASN A 111 -8.62 -0.89 -15.21
N CYS A 112 -8.15 -0.78 -13.96
CA CYS A 112 -8.70 0.18 -13.00
C CYS A 112 -8.46 1.65 -13.39
N ASP A 113 -7.52 1.92 -14.29
CA ASP A 113 -7.20 3.22 -14.86
C ASP A 113 -8.21 3.67 -15.94
N ILE A 114 -8.91 2.73 -16.60
CA ILE A 114 -9.96 3.05 -17.58
C ILE A 114 -11.18 3.68 -16.89
N GLN A 115 -11.43 3.32 -15.62
CA GLN A 115 -12.60 3.77 -14.86
C GLN A 115 -12.42 5.19 -14.31
N THR A 116 -12.27 6.17 -15.19
CA THR A 116 -12.49 7.57 -14.82
C THR A 116 -13.93 7.94 -15.17
N ASP A 117 -14.86 7.74 -14.23
CA ASP A 117 -16.27 8.18 -14.38
C ASP A 117 -16.32 9.71 -14.32
N PHE A 118 -16.24 10.35 -15.49
CA PHE A 118 -16.44 11.79 -15.62
C PHE A 118 -17.94 12.07 -15.70
N GLN A 119 -18.57 12.36 -14.56
CA GLN A 119 -19.92 12.91 -14.57
C GLN A 119 -19.89 14.33 -15.15
N PRO A 120 -20.66 14.63 -16.22
CA PRO A 120 -20.58 15.91 -16.93
C PRO A 120 -20.98 17.13 -16.07
N THR A 121 -21.64 16.91 -14.94
CA THR A 121 -22.09 17.96 -14.01
C THR A 121 -21.06 18.37 -12.94
N PHE A 122 -19.93 17.68 -12.81
CA PHE A 122 -18.88 18.01 -11.83
C PHE A 122 -17.60 18.47 -12.52
N VAL A 123 -17.65 19.64 -13.15
CA VAL A 123 -16.46 20.35 -13.65
C VAL A 123 -15.76 21.04 -12.48
N LEU A 124 -15.11 20.26 -11.60
CA LEU A 124 -14.00 20.66 -10.71
C LEU A 124 -13.65 19.47 -9.81
N SER A 125 -12.67 18.68 -10.27
CA SER A 125 -11.71 17.93 -9.44
C SER A 125 -12.19 17.43 -8.08
N VAL A 126 -13.06 16.42 -8.05
CA VAL A 126 -12.97 15.41 -7.00
C VAL A 126 -12.89 14.09 -7.72
N MET A 127 -11.65 13.64 -7.91
CA MET A 127 -11.31 12.26 -8.22
C MET A 127 -11.90 11.44 -7.07
N ARG A 128 -13.15 10.99 -7.20
CA ARG A 128 -13.68 9.92 -6.36
C ARG A 128 -12.92 8.68 -6.82
N VAL A 129 -11.70 8.53 -6.30
CA VAL A 129 -11.17 7.22 -5.96
C VAL A 129 -12.19 6.67 -4.98
N LEU A 130 -13.25 6.05 -5.50
CA LEU A 130 -14.18 5.31 -4.69
C LEU A 130 -13.32 4.15 -4.18
N MET A 131 -12.77 4.38 -2.99
CA MET A 131 -11.91 3.46 -2.28
C MET A 131 -12.46 2.05 -2.41
N CYS A 132 -11.51 1.15 -2.60
CA CYS A 132 -11.55 -0.31 -2.59
C CYS A 132 -12.20 -0.94 -1.33
N VAL A 133 -13.23 -0.31 -0.74
CA VAL A 133 -13.86 -0.64 0.55
C VAL A 133 -15.38 -0.45 0.49
N ARG A 134 -16.03 -0.75 -0.63
CA ARG A 134 -17.45 -1.12 -0.64
C ARG A 134 -17.59 -2.52 -1.20
#